data_AF-A0AAU3H7K9-F1
#
_entry.id   AF-A0AAU3H7K9-F1
#
_cell.length_a   1.000
_cell.length_b   1.000
_cell.length_c   1.000
_cell.angle_alpha   90.00
_cell.angle_beta   90.00
_cell.angle_gamma   90.00
#
_symmetry.space_group_name_H-M   'P 1'
#
loop_
_entity.id
_entity.type
_entity.pdbx_description
1 polymer ?
#
loop_
_entity_poly.entity_id
_entity_poly.type
_entity_poly.pdbx_seq_one_letter_code
_entity_poly.pdbx_strand_id
1 'polypeptide(L)'
;MKKPAGRTTDEVDNRSTVSGPAGQVVMKVADTELNGRGPTVRADKIGRWLLVFATLSTVGAFFYGIALMMDAPDSRIWVEGWRTSAYLVFAGLFAILAAAPRAHRGLWELIIGQKTALVVIAAVVGDVNEARQSGLIDLGLVVVVAAAYVLCRGWYGWRTSAAEPTGGQPSAGPAA
;
A
#
# COMPACT_ATOMS: atom_id res chain seq x y z
N MET A 1 -30.45 64.17 -15.92
CA MET A 1 -29.69 65.45 -15.88
C MET A 1 -29.08 65.58 -14.49
N LYS A 2 -27.75 65.79 -14.42
CA LYS A 2 -26.92 66.29 -13.29
C LYS A 2 -26.80 65.49 -11.97
N LYS A 3 -25.56 65.04 -11.74
CA LYS A 3 -24.88 64.93 -10.42
C LYS A 3 -24.53 66.34 -9.89
N PRO A 4 -24.49 66.57 -8.57
CA PRO A 4 -23.23 66.91 -7.88
C PRO A 4 -23.12 66.23 -6.49
N ALA A 5 -22.00 65.62 -6.11
CA ALA A 5 -20.78 66.19 -5.52
C ALA A 5 -20.93 66.61 -4.05
N GLY A 6 -20.27 65.89 -3.15
CA GLY A 6 -20.14 66.19 -1.72
C GLY A 6 -19.29 65.13 -1.01
N ARG A 7 -17.97 65.36 -0.98
CA ARG A 7 -16.92 64.62 -0.27
C ARG A 7 -16.68 65.34 1.07
N THR A 8 -16.54 64.62 2.18
CA THR A 8 -15.49 64.80 3.23
C THR A 8 -15.63 63.79 4.39
N THR A 9 -14.49 63.17 4.75
CA THR A 9 -14.00 62.77 6.09
C THR A 9 -14.92 61.88 6.95
N ASP A 10 -14.57 60.63 7.31
CA ASP A 10 -13.41 60.32 8.15
C ASP A 10 -12.79 58.93 7.89
N GLU A 11 -11.47 59.00 7.93
CA GLU A 11 -10.45 57.99 8.00
C GLU A 11 -10.58 57.20 9.32
N VAL A 12 -11.17 56.00 9.27
CA VAL A 12 -10.99 55.01 10.35
C VAL A 12 -9.86 54.08 9.94
N ASP A 13 -8.69 54.51 10.37
CA ASP A 13 -7.47 53.74 10.58
C ASP A 13 -7.78 52.37 11.18
N ASN A 14 -7.64 51.32 10.36
CA ASN A 14 -7.59 49.93 10.82
C ASN A 14 -6.22 49.33 10.47
N ARG A 15 -5.13 50.04 10.80
CA ARG A 15 -3.83 49.42 10.99
C ARG A 15 -3.68 49.00 12.45
N SER A 16 -4.24 47.83 12.75
CA SER A 16 -3.74 47.02 13.86
C SER A 16 -2.35 46.48 13.46
N THR A 17 -1.32 47.29 13.68
CA THR A 17 0.07 46.85 13.75
C THR A 17 0.19 45.89 14.93
N VAL A 18 0.02 44.59 14.66
CA VAL A 18 0.40 43.54 15.59
C VAL A 18 1.92 43.47 15.61
N SER A 19 2.51 44.22 16.55
CA SER A 19 3.92 44.13 16.91
C SER A 19 4.11 42.81 17.67
N GLY A 20 4.44 41.75 16.93
CA GLY A 20 4.89 40.47 17.50
C GLY A 20 6.38 40.52 17.83
N PRO A 21 6.86 39.92 18.94
CA PRO A 21 8.26 39.95 19.31
C PRO A 21 9.13 39.26 18.24
N ALA A 22 10.35 39.78 18.08
CA ALA A 22 11.38 39.41 17.09
C ALA A 22 11.90 37.94 17.16
N GLY A 23 11.10 37.00 17.68
CA GLY A 23 11.39 35.57 17.73
C GLY A 23 10.39 34.68 16.97
N GLN A 24 9.31 35.23 16.41
CA GLN A 24 8.22 34.40 15.87
C GLN A 24 8.33 34.09 14.36
N VAL A 25 9.22 34.74 13.63
CA VAL A 25 9.36 34.53 12.17
C VAL A 25 10.27 33.34 11.84
N VAL A 26 11.20 32.97 12.72
CA VAL A 26 12.14 31.85 12.48
C VAL A 26 11.48 30.48 12.67
N MET A 27 10.45 30.37 13.51
CA MET A 27 9.85 29.07 13.84
C MET A 27 8.89 28.54 12.76
N LYS A 28 8.30 29.40 11.92
CA LYS A 28 7.34 28.95 10.89
C LYS A 28 8.00 28.33 9.64
N VAL A 29 9.27 28.63 9.38
CA VAL A 29 10.03 28.04 8.27
C VAL A 29 10.48 26.62 8.61
N ALA A 30 10.87 26.36 9.87
CA ALA A 30 11.18 25.01 10.35
C ALA A 30 9.93 24.09 10.32
N ASP A 31 8.75 24.63 10.65
CA ASP A 31 7.49 23.90 10.57
C ASP A 31 7.11 23.52 9.13
N THR A 32 7.53 24.31 8.14
CA THR A 32 7.21 24.07 6.73
C THR A 32 8.12 22.99 6.13
N GLU A 33 9.38 22.91 6.55
CA GLU A 33 10.30 21.83 6.14
C GLU A 33 10.01 20.50 6.87
N LEU A 34 9.49 20.55 8.11
CA LEU A 34 9.06 19.36 8.85
C LEU A 34 7.69 18.82 8.40
N ASN A 35 6.78 19.68 7.93
CA ASN A 35 5.45 19.27 7.43
C ASN A 35 5.48 18.51 6.09
N GLY A 36 6.62 18.46 5.40
CA GLY A 36 6.79 17.72 4.15
C GLY A 36 6.97 16.20 4.28
N ARG A 37 7.03 15.65 5.51
CA ARG A 37 7.35 14.22 5.74
C ARG A 37 6.24 13.38 6.39
N GLY A 38 5.00 13.89 6.42
CA GLY A 38 3.82 13.08 6.74
C GLY A 38 3.46 12.14 5.56
N PRO A 39 3.16 10.85 5.79
CA PRO A 39 2.74 9.95 4.71
C PRO A 39 1.49 10.50 4.01
N THR A 40 1.57 10.72 2.70
CA THR A 40 0.41 11.22 1.95
C THR A 40 -0.63 10.12 1.87
N VAL A 41 -1.80 10.33 2.47
CA VAL A 41 -2.98 9.44 2.42
C VAL A 41 -3.30 8.99 0.97
N ARG A 42 -2.89 9.79 -0.03
CA ARG A 42 -3.00 9.48 -1.45
C ARG A 42 -2.09 8.32 -1.89
N ALA A 43 -0.84 8.26 -1.46
CA ALA A 43 0.07 7.17 -1.81
C ALA A 43 -0.43 5.82 -1.28
N ASP A 44 -0.94 5.81 -0.04
CA ASP A 44 -1.56 4.62 0.55
C ASP A 44 -2.80 4.18 -0.24
N LYS A 45 -3.65 5.12 -0.67
CA LYS A 45 -4.82 4.81 -1.50
C LYS A 45 -4.40 4.20 -2.83
N ILE A 46 -3.38 4.76 -3.51
CA ILE A 46 -2.89 4.21 -4.78
C ILE A 46 -2.34 2.80 -4.58
N GLY A 47 -1.53 2.57 -3.54
CA GLY A 47 -1.01 1.24 -3.21
C GLY A 47 -2.12 0.22 -2.92
N ARG A 48 -3.19 0.61 -2.22
CA ARG A 48 -4.36 -0.25 -2.01
C ARG A 48 -5.12 -0.53 -3.30
N TRP A 49 -5.30 0.45 -4.18
CA TRP A 49 -5.93 0.24 -5.48
C TRP A 49 -5.11 -0.69 -6.38
N LEU A 50 -3.78 -0.59 -6.35
CA LEU A 50 -2.90 -1.53 -7.05
C LEU A 50 -3.06 -2.97 -6.54
N LEU A 51 -3.22 -3.14 -5.22
CA LEU A 51 -3.47 -4.47 -4.63
C LEU A 51 -4.86 -5.01 -4.99
N VAL A 52 -5.89 -4.16 -4.96
CA VAL A 52 -7.24 -4.55 -5.42
C VAL A 52 -7.20 -4.95 -6.90
N PHE A 53 -6.51 -4.18 -7.72
CA PHE A 53 -6.31 -4.51 -9.12
C PHE A 53 -5.58 -5.86 -9.27
N ALA A 54 -4.49 -6.09 -8.53
CA ALA A 54 -3.78 -7.37 -8.52
C ALA A 54 -4.68 -8.53 -8.08
N THR A 55 -5.52 -8.35 -7.06
CA THR A 55 -6.54 -9.35 -6.66
C THR A 55 -7.47 -9.66 -7.83
N LEU A 56 -8.05 -8.63 -8.46
CA LEU A 56 -8.98 -8.82 -9.58
C LEU A 56 -8.31 -9.49 -10.79
N SER A 57 -7.10 -9.10 -11.14
CA SER A 57 -6.31 -9.74 -12.19
C SER A 57 -6.04 -11.21 -11.87
N THR A 58 -5.75 -11.53 -10.61
CA THR A 58 -5.49 -12.92 -10.18
C THR A 58 -6.77 -13.76 -10.21
N VAL A 59 -7.92 -13.18 -9.86
CA VAL A 59 -9.23 -13.85 -10.04
C VAL A 59 -9.53 -14.08 -11.52
N GLY A 60 -9.24 -13.11 -12.39
CA GLY A 60 -9.34 -13.30 -13.85
C GLY A 60 -8.46 -14.46 -14.34
N ALA A 61 -7.20 -14.51 -13.88
CA ALA A 61 -6.27 -15.59 -14.18
C ALA A 61 -6.75 -16.96 -13.67
N PHE A 62 -7.45 -17.00 -12.53
CA PHE A 62 -8.08 -18.22 -12.01
C PHE A 62 -9.14 -18.76 -12.98
N PHE A 63 -10.08 -17.92 -13.42
CA PHE A 63 -11.10 -18.35 -14.39
C PHE A 63 -10.49 -18.77 -15.72
N TYR A 64 -9.45 -18.05 -16.18
CA TYR A 64 -8.70 -18.45 -17.37
C TYR A 64 -7.96 -19.78 -17.19
N GLY A 65 -7.40 -20.02 -16.01
CA GLY A 65 -6.77 -21.29 -15.64
C GLY A 65 -7.75 -22.47 -15.66
N ILE A 66 -8.98 -22.28 -15.20
CA ILE A 66 -10.05 -23.30 -15.31
C ILE A 66 -10.31 -23.62 -16.78
N ALA A 67 -10.44 -22.61 -17.64
CA ALA A 67 -10.67 -22.82 -19.07
C ALA A 67 -9.52 -23.60 -19.73
N LEU A 68 -8.26 -23.28 -19.39
CA LEU A 68 -7.10 -24.02 -19.86
C LEU A 68 -7.05 -25.45 -19.34
N MET A 69 -7.46 -25.68 -18.09
CA MET A 69 -7.49 -27.01 -17.49
C MET A 69 -8.52 -27.92 -18.18
N MET A 70 -9.65 -27.37 -18.62
CA MET A 70 -10.69 -28.13 -19.34
C MET A 70 -10.25 -28.59 -20.74
N ASP A 71 -9.31 -27.88 -21.35
CA ASP A 71 -8.76 -28.19 -22.69
C ASP A 71 -7.40 -28.92 -22.61
N ALA A 72 -6.88 -29.12 -21.40
CA ALA A 72 -5.57 -29.74 -21.19
C ALA A 72 -5.64 -31.27 -21.32
N PRO A 73 -4.61 -31.91 -21.88
CA PRO A 73 -4.50 -33.37 -21.89
C PRO A 73 -4.32 -33.94 -20.48
N ASP A 74 -4.74 -35.19 -20.26
CA ASP A 74 -4.71 -35.88 -18.95
C ASP A 74 -3.33 -35.88 -18.28
N SER A 75 -2.25 -35.86 -19.06
CA SER A 75 -0.87 -35.78 -18.54
C SER A 75 -0.54 -34.43 -17.88
N ARG A 76 -1.28 -33.38 -18.20
CA ARG A 76 -1.04 -31.99 -17.75
C ARG A 76 -2.12 -31.48 -16.80
N ILE A 77 -3.27 -32.14 -16.71
CA ILE A 77 -4.41 -31.71 -15.89
C ILE A 77 -4.05 -31.50 -14.42
N TRP A 78 -3.15 -32.34 -13.88
CA TRP A 78 -2.66 -32.21 -12.50
C TRP A 78 -1.85 -30.93 -12.28
N VAL A 79 -0.93 -30.62 -13.21
CA VAL A 79 -0.10 -29.42 -13.16
C VAL A 79 -0.95 -28.17 -13.33
N GLU A 80 -1.92 -28.21 -14.24
CA GLU A 80 -2.85 -27.09 -14.49
C GLU A 80 -3.81 -26.87 -13.31
N GLY A 81 -4.29 -27.93 -12.67
CA GLY A 81 -5.09 -27.85 -11.46
C GLY A 81 -4.30 -27.24 -10.29
N TRP A 82 -3.05 -27.68 -10.09
CA TRP A 82 -2.15 -27.10 -9.09
C TRP A 82 -1.93 -25.59 -9.37
N ARG A 83 -1.58 -25.23 -10.60
CA ARG A 83 -1.36 -23.84 -11.02
C ARG A 83 -2.60 -22.98 -10.80
N THR A 84 -3.78 -23.49 -11.15
CA THR A 84 -5.04 -22.78 -11.02
C THR A 84 -5.38 -22.52 -9.55
N SER A 85 -5.17 -23.51 -8.67
CA SER A 85 -5.41 -23.33 -7.23
C SER A 85 -4.52 -22.25 -6.60
N ALA A 86 -3.29 -22.09 -7.08
CA ALA A 86 -2.38 -21.05 -6.61
C ALA A 86 -2.92 -19.64 -6.87
N TYR A 87 -3.64 -19.40 -7.97
CA TYR A 87 -4.25 -18.08 -8.24
C TYR A 87 -5.24 -17.69 -7.14
N LEU A 88 -6.05 -18.63 -6.65
CA LEU A 88 -7.02 -18.34 -5.59
C LEU A 88 -6.32 -17.96 -4.28
N VAL A 89 -5.24 -18.65 -3.94
CA VAL A 89 -4.40 -18.31 -2.78
C VAL A 89 -3.82 -16.90 -2.93
N PHE A 90 -3.18 -16.59 -4.07
CA PHE A 90 -2.61 -15.26 -4.29
C PHE A 90 -3.66 -14.14 -4.31
N ALA A 91 -4.85 -14.40 -4.86
CA ALA A 91 -5.96 -13.44 -4.80
C ALA A 91 -6.33 -13.11 -3.35
N GLY A 92 -6.44 -14.14 -2.50
CA GLY A 92 -6.67 -13.97 -1.06
C GLY A 92 -5.55 -13.20 -0.37
N LEU A 93 -4.29 -13.52 -0.68
CA LEU A 93 -3.12 -12.82 -0.12
C LEU A 93 -3.11 -11.34 -0.50
N PHE A 94 -3.37 -11.00 -1.76
CA PHE A 94 -3.48 -9.61 -2.20
C PHE A 94 -4.66 -8.89 -1.56
N ALA A 95 -5.79 -9.57 -1.34
CA ALA A 95 -6.94 -8.99 -0.67
C ALA A 95 -6.64 -8.67 0.81
N ILE A 96 -5.96 -9.57 1.52
CA ILE A 96 -5.49 -9.34 2.90
C ILE A 96 -4.53 -8.16 2.96
N LEU A 97 -3.57 -8.09 2.02
CA LEU A 97 -2.67 -6.95 1.89
C LEU A 97 -3.43 -5.65 1.57
N ALA A 98 -4.47 -5.68 0.74
CA ALA A 98 -5.28 -4.51 0.41
C ALA A 98 -6.08 -4.00 1.63
N ALA A 99 -6.56 -4.93 2.47
CA ALA A 99 -7.30 -4.62 3.69
C ALA A 99 -6.39 -3.98 4.75
N ALA A 100 -5.24 -4.59 5.02
CA ALA A 100 -4.32 -4.18 6.07
C ALA A 100 -2.84 -4.20 5.62
N PRO A 101 -2.43 -3.26 4.72
CA PRO A 101 -1.12 -3.31 4.07
C PRO A 101 0.07 -3.17 5.03
N ARG A 102 -0.16 -2.62 6.22
CA ARG A 102 0.90 -2.37 7.23
C ARG A 102 0.96 -3.43 8.33
N ALA A 103 -0.01 -4.35 8.41
CA ALA A 103 -0.06 -5.34 9.49
C ALA A 103 0.82 -6.57 9.21
N HIS A 104 1.12 -6.87 7.94
CA HIS A 104 1.69 -8.16 7.54
C HIS A 104 2.99 -8.03 6.74
N ARG A 105 4.08 -7.61 7.40
CA ARG A 105 5.39 -7.46 6.72
C ARG A 105 5.93 -8.79 6.16
N GLY A 106 5.84 -9.88 6.92
CA GLY A 106 6.30 -11.20 6.44
C GLY A 106 5.56 -11.66 5.19
N LEU A 107 4.31 -11.24 5.01
CA LEU A 107 3.51 -11.59 3.85
C LEU A 107 3.97 -10.85 2.58
N TRP A 108 4.41 -9.59 2.71
CA TRP A 108 5.03 -8.86 1.60
C TRP A 108 6.32 -9.53 1.11
N GLU A 109 7.21 -9.87 2.05
CA GLU A 109 8.50 -10.49 1.72
C GLU A 109 8.31 -11.88 1.10
N LEU A 110 7.36 -12.67 1.60
CA LEU A 110 7.03 -13.99 1.06
C LEU A 110 6.48 -13.90 -0.37
N ILE A 111 5.54 -13.00 -0.64
CA ILE A 111 4.94 -12.84 -1.97
C ILE A 111 5.99 -12.39 -2.99
N ILE A 112 6.80 -11.39 -2.64
CA ILE A 112 7.86 -10.87 -3.51
C ILE A 112 8.91 -11.97 -3.76
N GLY A 113 9.35 -12.66 -2.71
CA GLY A 113 10.33 -13.74 -2.83
C GLY A 113 9.85 -14.87 -3.73
N GLN A 114 8.63 -15.38 -3.49
CA GLN A 114 8.04 -16.46 -4.27
C GLN A 114 7.89 -16.08 -5.75
N LYS A 115 7.37 -14.88 -6.04
CA LYS A 115 7.19 -14.42 -7.42
C LYS A 115 8.53 -14.15 -8.12
N THR A 116 9.52 -13.62 -7.41
CA THR A 116 10.88 -13.43 -7.95
C THR A 116 11.53 -14.77 -8.28
N ALA A 117 11.35 -15.79 -7.44
CA ALA A 117 11.86 -17.14 -7.70
C ALA A 117 11.27 -17.71 -9.01
N LEU A 118 9.96 -17.52 -9.25
CA LEU A 118 9.33 -17.95 -10.51
C LEU A 118 9.90 -17.22 -11.74
N VAL A 119 10.16 -15.92 -11.63
CA VAL A 119 10.81 -15.14 -12.71
C VAL A 119 12.22 -15.67 -13.00
N VAL A 120 13.00 -15.95 -11.97
CA VAL A 120 14.35 -16.53 -12.12
C VAL A 120 14.28 -17.91 -12.77
N ILE A 121 13.38 -18.78 -12.33
CA ILE A 121 13.18 -20.11 -12.92
C ILE A 121 12.77 -19.98 -14.39
N ALA A 122 11.83 -19.09 -14.72
CA ALA A 122 11.41 -18.87 -16.10
C ALA A 122 12.57 -18.38 -16.99
N ALA A 123 13.43 -17.50 -16.46
CA ALA A 123 14.61 -17.01 -17.16
C ALA A 123 15.66 -18.10 -17.39
N VAL A 124 15.82 -19.03 -16.44
CA VAL A 124 16.74 -20.17 -16.57
C VAL A 124 16.21 -21.23 -17.54
N VAL A 125 14.90 -21.52 -17.50
CA VAL A 125 14.30 -22.56 -18.35
C VAL A 125 14.15 -22.09 -19.79
N GLY A 126 13.76 -20.83 -20.04
CA GLY A 126 13.92 -20.03 -21.27
C GLY A 126 13.36 -20.52 -22.61
N ASP A 127 13.44 -21.82 -22.89
CA ASP A 127 13.33 -22.46 -24.21
C ASP A 127 11.90 -22.95 -24.52
N VAL A 128 10.96 -22.74 -23.60
CA VAL A 128 9.55 -23.13 -23.73
C VAL A 128 8.71 -21.87 -23.82
N ASN A 129 7.96 -21.70 -24.92
CA ASN A 129 7.15 -20.49 -25.18
C ASN A 129 6.17 -20.21 -24.02
N GLU A 130 5.58 -21.25 -23.43
CA GLU A 130 4.70 -21.17 -22.28
C GLU A 130 5.42 -20.62 -21.03
N ALA A 131 6.67 -21.03 -20.81
CA ALA A 131 7.48 -20.55 -19.68
C ALA A 131 7.81 -19.06 -19.84
N ARG A 132 8.07 -18.61 -21.08
CA ARG A 132 8.39 -17.21 -21.38
C ARG A 132 7.18 -16.29 -21.19
N GLN A 133 6.00 -16.70 -21.67
CA GLN A 133 4.76 -15.93 -21.46
C GLN A 133 4.37 -15.85 -19.98
N SER A 134 4.43 -16.98 -19.26
CA SER A 134 4.16 -17.00 -17.82
C SER A 134 5.15 -16.12 -17.04
N GLY A 135 6.43 -16.18 -17.39
CA GLY A 135 7.47 -15.37 -16.75
C GLY A 135 7.29 -13.86 -16.96
N LEU A 136 6.81 -13.42 -18.13
CA LEU A 136 6.52 -12.00 -18.40
C LEU A 136 5.35 -11.49 -17.55
N ILE A 137 4.29 -12.28 -17.41
CA ILE A 137 3.13 -11.94 -16.59
C ILE A 137 3.54 -11.87 -15.11
N ASP A 138 4.31 -12.86 -14.64
CA ASP A 138 4.81 -12.88 -13.27
C ASP A 138 5.76 -11.72 -12.97
N LEU A 139 6.63 -11.33 -13.92
CA LEU A 139 7.48 -10.15 -13.79
C LEU A 139 6.63 -8.87 -13.64
N GLY A 140 5.58 -8.72 -14.45
CA GLY A 140 4.64 -7.60 -14.32
C GLY A 140 3.98 -7.55 -12.94
N LEU A 141 3.53 -8.71 -12.43
CA LEU A 141 2.98 -8.83 -11.08
C LEU A 141 4.00 -8.46 -10.00
N VAL A 142 5.25 -8.92 -10.11
CA VAL A 142 6.33 -8.53 -9.18
C VAL A 142 6.49 -7.01 -9.15
N VAL A 143 6.53 -6.36 -10.31
CA VAL A 143 6.70 -4.90 -10.40
C VAL A 143 5.51 -4.17 -9.77
N VAL A 144 4.28 -4.60 -10.04
CA VAL A 144 3.06 -4.00 -9.45
C VAL A 144 3.05 -4.17 -7.93
N VAL A 145 3.38 -5.36 -7.43
CA VAL A 145 3.42 -5.65 -6.00
C VAL A 145 4.56 -4.88 -5.32
N ALA A 146 5.74 -4.79 -5.94
CA ALA A 146 6.85 -4.00 -5.44
C ALA A 146 6.51 -2.50 -5.39
N ALA A 147 5.86 -1.95 -6.42
CA ALA A 147 5.38 -0.58 -6.41
C ALA A 147 4.36 -0.34 -5.28
N ALA A 148 3.42 -1.28 -5.08
CA ALA A 148 2.48 -1.22 -3.98
C ALA A 148 3.18 -1.32 -2.60
N TYR A 149 4.21 -2.16 -2.46
CA TYR A 149 5.03 -2.27 -1.26
C TYR A 149 5.70 -0.94 -0.92
N VAL A 150 6.26 -0.27 -1.94
CA VAL A 150 6.91 1.03 -1.81
C VAL A 150 5.91 2.13 -1.43
N LEU A 151 4.77 2.16 -2.09
CA LEU A 151 3.72 3.17 -1.85
C LEU A 151 3.05 3.02 -0.48
N CYS A 152 2.71 1.79 -0.08
CA CYS A 152 2.12 1.48 1.22
C CYS A 152 3.12 1.52 2.38
N ARG A 153 4.42 1.61 2.05
CA ARG A 153 5.54 1.53 3.00
C ARG A 153 5.43 0.31 3.90
N GLY A 154 5.31 -0.88 3.28
CA GLY A 154 5.13 -2.16 3.98
C GLY A 154 6.22 -2.47 5.02
N TRP A 155 7.34 -1.75 5.00
CA TRP A 155 8.43 -1.83 5.97
C TRP A 155 8.09 -1.36 7.40
N TYR A 156 7.01 -0.59 7.63
CA TYR A 156 6.66 -0.05 8.97
C TYR A 156 5.94 -1.01 9.93
N GLY A 157 5.58 -2.23 9.50
CA GLY A 157 4.67 -3.11 10.26
C GLY A 157 5.13 -3.62 11.63
N TRP A 158 6.42 -3.47 11.98
CA TRP A 158 6.96 -3.97 13.25
C TRP A 158 6.55 -3.18 14.50
N ARG A 159 5.96 -1.98 14.35
CA ARG A 159 5.78 -1.06 15.50
C ARG A 159 4.54 -1.32 16.36
N THR A 160 3.62 -2.21 15.95
CA THR A 160 2.30 -2.33 16.61
C THR A 160 2.11 -3.59 17.46
N SER A 161 3.10 -4.50 17.53
CA SER A 161 2.94 -5.79 18.24
C SER A 161 3.78 -5.93 19.52
N ALA A 162 4.37 -4.85 20.03
CA ALA A 162 5.25 -4.88 21.21
C ALA A 162 4.71 -4.07 22.41
N ALA A 163 3.40 -4.14 22.67
CA ALA A 163 2.79 -3.71 23.94
C ALA A 163 1.66 -4.72 24.23
N GLU A 164 1.56 -5.42 25.36
CA GLU A 164 2.08 -5.22 26.71
C GLU A 164 1.90 -6.58 27.44
N PRO A 165 2.91 -7.17 28.12
CA PRO A 165 2.61 -8.13 29.17
C PRO A 165 2.11 -7.32 30.37
N THR A 166 0.82 -6.98 30.37
CA THR A 166 0.17 -6.36 31.54
C THR A 166 0.31 -7.37 32.67
N GLY A 167 1.14 -6.99 33.64
CA GLY A 167 1.61 -7.84 34.72
C GLY A 167 0.46 -8.49 35.46
N GLY A 168 0.70 -9.73 35.87
CA GLY A 168 -0.05 -10.31 36.97
C GLY A 168 0.07 -9.40 38.18
N GLN A 169 -1.02 -8.71 38.53
CA GLN A 169 -1.18 -8.21 39.88
C GLN A 169 -1.49 -9.41 40.78
N PRO A 170 -0.65 -9.74 41.78
CA PRO A 170 -1.10 -10.57 42.88
C PRO A 170 -2.16 -9.77 43.65
N SER A 171 -3.40 -10.24 43.64
CA SER A 171 -4.47 -9.71 44.48
C SER A 171 -4.04 -9.82 45.94
N ALA A 172 -3.70 -8.69 46.55
CA ALA A 172 -3.51 -8.58 47.98
C ALA A 172 -4.83 -9.00 48.67
N GLY A 173 -4.80 -10.14 49.34
CA GLY A 173 -5.90 -10.56 50.22
C GLY A 173 -6.03 -9.56 51.36
N PRO A 174 -7.25 -9.15 51.74
CA PRO A 174 -7.43 -8.32 52.92
C PRO A 174 -7.11 -9.13 54.17
N ALA A 175 -6.21 -8.57 54.99
CA ALA A 175 -6.03 -8.98 56.38
C ALA A 175 -7.22 -8.45 57.21
N ALA A 176 -8.07 -9.35 57.69
CA ALA A 176 -8.82 -9.27 58.95
C ALA A 176 -9.61 -10.58 59.14
#